data_AF-A0A2X2VLV6-F1
#
_entry.id   AF-A0A2X2VLV6-F1
#
_cell.length_a   1.000
_cell.length_b   1.000
_cell.length_c   1.000
_cell.angle_alpha   90.00
_cell.angle_beta   90.00
_cell.angle_gamma   90.00
#
_symmetry.space_group_name_H-M   'P 1'
#
loop_
_entity.id
_entity.type
_entity.pdbx_description
1 polymer ?
#
loop_
_entity_poly.entity_id
_entity_poly.type
_entity_poly.pdbx_seq_one_letter_code
_entity_poly.pdbx_strand_id
1 'polypeptide(L)'
;MIAPLIVSNTDLVITLPKRGISSVFDMKNLVVFAPPFPTPQYILKVYYSPQLSNSPGHLWMKEQILQVCEPQNPITSMNAAD
;
A
#
# COMPACT_ATOMS: atom_id res chain seq x y z
N MET A 1 10.37 7.49 6.12
CA MET A 1 10.68 6.25 6.88
C MET A 1 12.05 5.76 6.44
N ILE A 2 12.98 5.42 7.35
CA ILE A 2 14.40 5.14 7.01
C ILE A 2 14.70 3.64 6.86
N ALA A 3 13.80 2.74 7.29
CA ALA A 3 14.09 1.31 7.36
C ALA A 3 14.47 0.65 6.02
N PRO A 4 13.83 0.91 4.86
CA PRO A 4 14.27 0.35 3.58
C PRO A 4 15.69 0.77 3.19
N LEU A 5 16.10 2.00 3.53
CA LEU A 5 17.45 2.50 3.27
C LEU A 5 18.50 1.81 4.14
N ILE A 6 18.17 1.49 5.39
CA ILE A 6 19.07 0.71 6.26
C ILE A 6 19.27 -0.69 5.67
N VAL A 7 18.16 -1.34 5.32
CA VAL A 7 18.18 -2.69 4.74
C VAL A 7 18.94 -2.73 3.42
N SER A 8 18.85 -1.69 2.58
CA SER A 8 19.60 -1.64 1.32
C SER A 8 21.12 -1.50 1.47
N ASN A 9 21.61 -1.18 2.67
CA ASN A 9 23.03 -0.97 2.95
C ASN A 9 23.57 -1.91 4.05
N THR A 10 22.83 -2.97 4.39
CA THR A 10 23.19 -3.93 5.45
C THR A 10 22.70 -5.34 5.08
N ASP A 11 23.12 -6.34 5.86
CA ASP A 11 22.65 -7.73 5.72
C ASP A 11 21.34 -8.00 6.48
N LEU A 12 20.52 -6.97 6.68
CA LEU A 12 19.24 -7.07 7.37
C LEU A 12 18.10 -7.42 6.39
N VAL A 13 16.96 -7.80 6.95
CA VAL A 13 15.71 -8.00 6.20
C VAL A 13 14.55 -7.30 6.90
N ILE A 14 13.54 -6.91 6.12
CA ILE A 14 12.32 -6.28 6.64
C ILE A 14 11.07 -6.82 5.94
N THR A 15 9.99 -6.99 6.71
CA THR A 15 8.66 -7.28 6.16
C THR A 15 7.90 -5.97 6.00
N LEU A 16 7.38 -5.70 4.80
CA LEU A 16 6.67 -4.46 4.46
C LEU A 16 5.30 -4.74 3.82
N PRO A 17 4.32 -3.84 4.00
CA PRO A 17 3.11 -3.81 3.21
C PRO A 17 3.39 -3.82 1.70
N LYS A 18 2.70 -4.70 0.95
CA LYS A 18 2.84 -4.80 -0.50
C LYS A 18 2.67 -3.47 -1.23
N ARG A 19 1.68 -2.65 -0.82
CA ARG A 19 1.45 -1.30 -1.39
C ARG A 19 2.60 -0.33 -1.11
N GLY A 20 3.27 -0.45 0.04
CA GLY A 20 4.42 0.39 0.38
C GLY A 20 5.61 0.12 -0.53
N ILE A 21 5.86 -1.17 -0.85
CA ILE A 21 6.90 -1.61 -1.77
C ILE A 21 6.69 -1.01 -3.17
N SER A 22 5.45 -0.98 -3.66
CA SER A 22 5.16 -0.56 -5.05
C SER A 22 5.06 0.94 -5.26
N SER A 23 4.86 1.74 -4.21
CA SER A 23 4.49 3.16 -4.37
C SER A 23 5.24 4.16 -3.49
N VAL A 24 5.92 3.71 -2.42
CA VAL A 24 6.45 4.62 -1.39
C VAL A 24 7.97 4.50 -1.23
N PHE A 25 8.56 3.35 -1.53
CA PHE A 25 9.97 3.10 -1.25
C PHE A 25 10.80 2.93 -2.53
N ASP A 26 12.03 3.46 -2.54
CA ASP A 26 13.00 3.13 -3.58
C ASP A 26 13.56 1.73 -3.30
N MET A 27 13.14 0.76 -4.12
CA MET A 27 13.51 -0.65 -3.97
C MET A 27 14.58 -1.08 -4.98
N LYS A 28 15.25 -0.15 -5.69
CA LYS A 28 16.20 -0.49 -6.78
C LYS A 28 17.30 -1.47 -6.36
N ASN A 29 17.73 -1.41 -5.11
CA ASN A 29 18.82 -2.23 -4.57
C ASN A 29 18.31 -3.38 -3.67
N LEU A 30 17.02 -3.71 -3.72
CA LEU A 30 16.40 -4.70 -2.85
C LEU A 30 15.67 -5.76 -3.66
N VAL A 31 15.79 -7.02 -3.22
CA VAL A 31 15.01 -8.13 -3.76
C VAL A 31 13.82 -8.40 -2.85
N VAL A 32 12.65 -8.56 -3.43
CA VAL A 32 11.41 -8.80 -2.69
C VAL A 32 11.07 -10.29 -2.72
N PHE A 33 10.86 -10.88 -1.54
CA PHE A 33 10.44 -12.26 -1.37
C PHE A 33 9.07 -12.33 -0.71
N ALA A 34 8.36 -13.44 -0.93
CA ALA A 34 7.22 -13.78 -0.10
C ALA A 34 7.71 -14.12 1.32
N PRO A 35 7.04 -13.64 2.39
CA PRO A 35 7.38 -14.04 3.76
C PRO A 35 7.28 -15.56 3.92
N PRO A 36 8.21 -16.21 4.65
CA PRO A 36 8.23 -17.67 4.82
C PRO A 36 7.22 -18.17 5.88
N PHE A 37 6.21 -17.36 6.19
CA PHE A 37 5.18 -17.65 7.18
C PHE A 37 3.84 -17.04 6.75
N PRO A 38 2.70 -17.59 7.20
CA PRO A 38 1.40 -17.00 6.96
C PRO A 38 1.34 -15.57 7.51
N THR A 39 0.95 -14.62 6.67
CA THR A 39 0.78 -13.22 7.07
C THR A 39 -0.71 -12.89 7.18
N PRO A 40 -1.16 -12.29 8.30
CA PRO A 40 -2.55 -11.89 8.43
C PRO A 40 -2.84 -10.76 7.45
N GLN A 41 -3.97 -10.88 6.76
CA GLN A 41 -4.50 -9.76 5.97
C GLN A 41 -5.04 -8.69 6.92
N TYR A 42 -4.82 -7.43 6.57
CA TYR A 42 -5.31 -6.30 7.37
C TYR A 42 -6.03 -5.29 6.49
N ILE A 43 -6.91 -4.51 7.12
CA ILE A 43 -7.71 -3.48 6.47
C ILE A 43 -7.27 -2.12 7.03
N LEU A 44 -6.98 -1.18 6.16
CA LEU A 44 -6.78 0.22 6.55
C LEU A 44 -8.16 0.85 6.79
N LYS A 45 -8.34 1.44 7.98
CA LYS A 45 -9.59 2.11 8.37
C LYS A 45 -9.35 3.61 8.50
N VAL A 46 -10.30 4.39 7.99
CA VAL A 46 -10.35 5.84 8.21
C VAL A 46 -11.23 6.09 9.42
N TYR A 47 -10.69 6.78 10.42
CA TYR A 47 -11.41 7.13 11.63
C TYR A 47 -11.71 8.63 11.65
N TYR A 48 -12.91 8.98 12.12
CA TYR A 48 -13.35 10.36 12.26
C TYR A 48 -14.39 10.47 13.37
N SER A 49 -14.53 11.68 13.91
CA SER A 49 -15.56 12.00 14.91
C SER A 49 -16.96 12.00 14.26
N PRO A 50 -17.96 11.33 14.86
CA PRO A 50 -19.34 11.39 14.37
C PRO A 50 -19.93 12.81 14.33
N GLN A 51 -19.45 13.71 15.20
CA GLN A 51 -19.91 15.09 15.25
C GLN A 51 -19.48 15.89 14.00
N LEU A 52 -18.37 15.53 13.36
CA LEU A 52 -17.82 16.23 12.20
C LEU A 52 -18.10 15.52 10.87
N SER A 53 -18.71 14.34 10.91
CA SER A 53 -18.88 13.47 9.74
C SER A 53 -19.82 14.04 8.67
N ASN A 54 -20.75 14.91 9.07
CA ASN A 54 -21.72 15.53 8.16
C ASN A 54 -21.26 16.89 7.61
N SER A 55 -20.08 17.36 8.00
CA SER A 55 -19.56 18.61 7.43
C SER A 55 -19.21 18.42 5.94
N PRO A 56 -19.49 19.41 5.07
CA PRO A 56 -19.19 19.30 3.63
C PRO A 56 -17.71 18.96 3.34
N GLY A 57 -16.78 19.55 4.11
CA GLY A 57 -15.35 19.26 3.95
C GLY A 57 -14.98 17.83 4.31
N HIS A 58 -15.63 17.24 5.31
CA HIS A 58 -15.39 15.83 5.66
C HIS A 58 -15.94 14.89 4.58
N LEU A 59 -17.14 15.15 4.07
CA LEU A 59 -17.74 14.37 2.99
C LEU A 59 -16.86 14.39 1.75
N TRP A 60 -16.41 15.59 1.33
CA TRP A 60 -15.49 15.72 0.22
C TRP A 60 -14.20 14.94 0.43
N MET A 61 -13.54 15.07 1.60
CA MET A 61 -12.30 14.34 1.88
C MET A 61 -12.51 12.82 1.86
N LYS A 62 -13.64 12.35 2.38
CA LYS A 62 -13.99 10.93 2.33
C LYS A 62 -14.12 10.43 0.89
N GLU A 63 -14.77 11.20 0.01
CA GLU A 63 -14.85 10.87 -1.42
C GLU A 63 -13.46 10.82 -2.07
N GLN A 64 -12.58 11.78 -1.76
CA GLN A 64 -11.20 11.77 -2.29
C GLN A 64 -10.41 10.54 -1.84
N ILE A 65 -10.52 10.17 -0.55
CA ILE A 65 -9.84 8.97 -0.03
C ILE A 65 -10.37 7.70 -0.72
N LEU A 66 -11.68 7.61 -0.95
CA LEU A 66 -12.28 6.48 -1.65
C LEU A 66 -11.76 6.38 -3.09
N GLN A 67 -11.73 7.49 -3.84
CA GLN A 67 -11.24 7.52 -5.22
C GLN A 67 -9.79 7.02 -5.35
N VAL A 68 -8.88 7.43 -4.46
CA VAL A 68 -7.48 6.97 -4.51
C VAL A 68 -7.27 5.56 -3.96
N CYS A 69 -8.24 5.04 -3.20
CA CYS A 69 -8.19 3.69 -2.64
C CYS A 69 -8.95 2.65 -3.48
N GLU A 70 -9.68 3.07 -4.51
CA GLU A 70 -10.29 2.12 -5.45
C GLU A 70 -9.19 1.21 -6.02
N PRO A 71 -9.41 -0.11 -6.04
CA PRO A 71 -8.39 -1.03 -6.52
C PRO A 71 -8.09 -0.72 -7.99
N GLN A 72 -6.85 -0.30 -8.27
CA GLN A 72 -6.36 -0.22 -9.64
C GLN A 72 -6.47 -1.63 -10.23
N ASN A 73 -7.38 -1.81 -11.19
CA ASN A 73 -7.59 -3.09 -11.87
C ASN A 73 -6.23 -3.54 -12.44
N PRO A 74 -5.63 -4.65 -11.98
CA PRO A 74 -4.38 -5.11 -12.57
C PRO A 74 -4.67 -5.42 -14.04
N ILE A 75 -3.89 -4.82 -14.93
CA ILE A 75 -4.00 -4.97 -16.37
C ILE A 75 -4.09 -6.47 -16.71
N THR A 76 -5.27 -6.91 -17.13
CA THR A 76 -5.44 -8.17 -17.85
C THR A 76 -4.92 -7.93 -19.26
N SER A 77 -3.62 -8.10 -19.46
CA SER A 77 -3.03 -8.24 -20.79
C SER A 77 -1.89 -9.24 -20.73
N MET A 78 -2.26 -10.51 -20.61
CA MET A 78 -1.41 -11.62 -21.04
C MET A 78 -2.34 -12.67 -21.64
N ASN A 79 -2.09 -12.99 -22.92
CA ASN A 79 -2.70 -14.04 -23.74
C ASN A 79 -3.84 -13.62 -24.67
N ALA A 80 -3.45 -13.04 -25.81
CA ALA A 80 -4.02 -13.41 -27.10
C ALA A 80 -2.88 -13.42 -28.15
N ALA A 81 -2.83 -14.50 -28.93
CA ALA A 81 -1.87 -14.90 -29.97
C ALA A 81 -0.58 -15.55 -29.40
N ASP A 82 -0.29 -16.85 -29.55
CA ASP A 82 -0.60 -17.82 -30.63
C ASP A 82 -0.42 -17.28 -32.06
#